data_AF-A0A1V1NTR4-F1
#
_entry.id   AF-A0A1V1NTR4-F1
#
_cell.length_a   1.000
_cell.length_b   1.000
_cell.length_c   1.000
_cell.angle_alpha   90.00
_cell.angle_beta   90.00
_cell.angle_gamma   90.00
#
_symmetry.space_group_name_H-M   'P 1'
#
loop_
_entity.id
_entity.type
_entity.pdbx_description
1 polymer ?
#
loop_
_entity_poly.entity_id
_entity_poly.type
_entity_poly.pdbx_seq_one_letter_code
_entity_poly.pdbx_strand_id
1 'polypeptide(L)'
;MSISLTVKKILSLLRKETNSKNLEQALDSSLKSPFTIFVFRLQLLILLQHQIPIKTISSILGCDIKTILKWKKRFDAGESILDKPRSGRSLIKPPGTNQRLLGFYCQHEPLPGYSRWTIRDAEKYLKSHPEEIKCTLSRSSIHRILKSHALKPHRVKYFLQICDPDFFPKWKNN
;
A
#
# COMPACT_ATOMS: atom_id res chain seq x y z
N MET A 1 31.59 -39.88 -10.92
CA MET A 1 30.31 -40.52 -10.54
C MET A 1 29.60 -39.91 -9.32
N SER A 2 30.16 -38.94 -8.58
CA SER A 2 29.59 -38.45 -7.30
C SER A 2 28.55 -37.30 -7.42
N ILE A 3 28.57 -36.53 -8.51
CA ILE A 3 27.71 -35.32 -8.68
C ILE A 3 26.22 -35.67 -8.85
N SER A 4 25.92 -36.82 -9.49
CA SER A 4 24.55 -37.26 -9.81
C SER A 4 23.73 -37.62 -8.56
N LEU A 5 24.35 -38.26 -7.55
CA LEU A 5 23.66 -38.60 -6.30
C LEU A 5 23.32 -37.35 -5.48
N THR A 6 24.23 -36.38 -5.41
CA THR A 6 24.03 -35.13 -4.67
C THR A 6 22.90 -34.30 -5.26
N VAL A 7 22.84 -34.19 -6.60
CA VAL A 7 21.76 -33.46 -7.29
C VAL A 7 20.41 -34.17 -7.10
N LYS A 8 20.34 -35.50 -7.19
CA LYS A 8 19.11 -36.26 -6.92
C LYS A 8 18.62 -36.09 -5.48
N LYS A 9 19.53 -36.07 -4.51
CA LYS A 9 19.21 -35.85 -3.09
C LYS A 9 18.73 -34.42 -2.84
N ILE A 10 19.34 -33.42 -3.48
CA ILE A 10 18.89 -32.02 -3.41
C ILE A 10 17.49 -31.87 -4.01
N LEU A 11 17.22 -32.46 -5.18
CA LEU A 11 15.90 -32.43 -5.81
C LEU A 11 14.83 -33.14 -4.98
N SER A 12 15.17 -34.25 -4.30
CA SER A 12 14.22 -34.92 -3.40
C SER A 12 13.92 -34.11 -2.14
N LEU A 13 14.93 -33.41 -1.58
CA LEU A 13 14.74 -32.49 -0.46
C LEU A 13 13.85 -31.31 -0.85
N LEU A 14 14.11 -30.67 -1.99
CA LEU A 14 13.26 -29.59 -2.50
C LEU A 14 11.82 -30.05 -2.73
N ARG A 15 11.61 -31.28 -3.21
CA ARG A 15 10.26 -31.86 -3.42
C ARG A 15 9.54 -32.22 -2.12
N LYS A 16 10.28 -32.59 -1.07
CA LYS A 16 9.72 -32.94 0.25
C LYS A 16 9.35 -31.69 1.05
N GLU A 17 10.21 -30.66 1.00
CA GLU A 17 10.03 -29.40 1.72
C GLU A 17 8.97 -28.50 1.07
N THR A 18 8.82 -28.56 -0.27
CA THR A 18 7.70 -27.90 -0.94
C THR A 18 6.36 -28.44 -0.46
N ASN A 19 6.26 -29.72 -0.07
CA ASN A 19 5.02 -30.28 0.48
C ASN A 19 4.73 -29.90 1.95
N SER A 20 5.59 -29.13 2.63
CA SER A 20 5.39 -28.72 4.02
C SER A 20 4.83 -27.29 4.13
N LYS A 21 4.28 -26.98 5.31
CA LYS A 21 3.54 -25.78 5.77
C LYS A 21 3.88 -24.40 5.14
N ASN A 22 5.08 -24.25 4.57
CA ASN A 22 5.50 -23.08 3.81
C ASN A 22 4.66 -22.83 2.54
N LEU A 23 4.09 -23.86 1.90
CA LEU A 23 3.18 -23.67 0.76
C LEU A 23 1.84 -23.05 1.17
N GLU A 24 1.28 -23.39 2.33
CA GLU A 24 0.00 -22.81 2.76
C GLU A 24 0.15 -21.32 3.07
N GLN A 25 1.24 -20.96 3.77
CA GLN A 25 1.58 -19.56 4.04
C GLN A 25 1.95 -18.77 2.77
N ALA A 26 2.49 -19.46 1.76
CA ALA A 26 2.75 -18.90 0.43
C ALA A 26 1.47 -18.65 -0.38
N LEU A 27 0.55 -19.61 -0.39
CA LEU A 27 -0.69 -19.54 -1.16
C LEU A 27 -1.54 -18.34 -0.71
N ASP A 28 -1.67 -18.13 0.60
CA ASP A 28 -2.38 -16.98 1.20
C ASP A 28 -1.78 -15.61 0.85
N SER A 29 -0.47 -15.56 0.56
CA SER A 29 0.24 -14.33 0.16
C SER A 29 0.43 -14.20 -1.36
N SER A 30 0.15 -15.24 -2.14
CA SER A 30 0.54 -15.38 -3.56
C SER A 30 -0.33 -14.62 -4.56
N LEU A 31 -1.47 -14.06 -4.16
CA LEU A 31 -2.35 -13.32 -5.08
C LEU A 31 -1.72 -12.02 -5.66
N LYS A 32 -0.46 -11.67 -5.30
CA LYS A 32 0.17 -10.40 -5.67
C LYS A 32 1.64 -10.49 -6.13
N SER A 33 2.26 -11.67 -6.24
CA SER A 33 3.69 -11.80 -6.60
C SER A 33 3.89 -12.68 -7.85
N PRO A 34 4.86 -12.38 -8.75
CA PRO A 34 5.24 -13.31 -9.80
C PRO A 34 5.78 -14.58 -9.12
N PHE A 35 5.03 -15.68 -9.21
CA PHE A 35 5.29 -16.97 -8.58
C PHE A 35 6.78 -17.39 -8.66
N THR A 36 7.48 -17.03 -9.74
CA THR A 36 8.89 -17.34 -10.02
C THR A 36 9.88 -16.80 -8.98
N ILE A 37 9.73 -15.55 -8.51
CA ILE A 37 10.69 -14.94 -7.57
C ILE A 37 10.57 -15.55 -6.17
N PHE A 38 9.34 -15.90 -5.81
CA PHE A 38 9.03 -16.47 -4.51
C PHE A 38 9.59 -17.90 -4.39
N VAL A 39 9.35 -18.74 -5.40
CA VAL A 39 9.91 -20.09 -5.48
C VAL A 39 11.44 -20.07 -5.44
N PHE A 40 12.08 -19.15 -6.16
CA PHE A 40 13.53 -18.98 -6.12
C PHE A 40 14.05 -18.74 -4.69
N ARG A 41 13.42 -17.81 -3.94
CA ARG A 41 13.86 -17.48 -2.58
C ARG A 41 13.61 -18.62 -1.60
N LEU A 42 12.53 -19.38 -1.78
CA LEU A 42 12.28 -20.60 -1.02
C LEU A 42 13.35 -21.66 -1.26
N GLN A 43 13.64 -21.98 -2.52
CA GLN A 43 14.69 -22.94 -2.88
C GLN A 43 16.05 -22.51 -2.30
N LEU A 44 16.37 -21.22 -2.37
CA LEU A 44 17.57 -20.66 -1.78
C LEU A 44 17.63 -20.85 -0.26
N LEU A 45 16.54 -20.57 0.46
CA LEU A 45 16.45 -20.76 1.90
C LEU A 45 16.72 -22.23 2.30
N ILE A 46 16.08 -23.17 1.60
CA ILE A 46 16.22 -24.61 1.86
C ILE A 46 17.66 -25.07 1.63
N LEU A 47 18.29 -24.63 0.54
CA LEU A 47 19.68 -24.98 0.23
C LEU A 47 20.66 -24.40 1.27
N LEU A 48 20.39 -23.20 1.78
CA LEU A 48 21.19 -22.59 2.84
C LEU A 48 21.03 -23.33 4.18
N GLN A 49 19.81 -23.77 4.53
CA GLN A 49 19.55 -24.57 5.74
C GLN A 49 20.28 -25.91 5.72
N HIS A 50 20.43 -26.52 4.54
CA HIS A 50 21.23 -27.72 4.35
C HIS A 50 22.75 -27.48 4.25
N GLN A 51 23.21 -26.26 4.51
CA GLN A 51 24.64 -25.88 4.49
C GLN A 51 25.34 -26.20 3.17
N ILE A 52 24.61 -26.14 2.05
CA ILE A 52 25.17 -26.34 0.71
C ILE A 52 26.11 -25.16 0.39
N PRO A 53 27.32 -25.42 -0.16
CA PRO A 53 28.26 -24.35 -0.47
C PRO A 53 27.70 -23.37 -1.52
N ILE A 54 27.94 -22.08 -1.31
CA ILE A 54 27.37 -20.97 -2.11
C ILE A 54 27.66 -21.11 -3.60
N LYS A 55 28.85 -21.59 -3.97
CA LYS A 55 29.20 -21.84 -5.39
C LYS A 55 28.29 -22.88 -6.03
N THR A 56 27.96 -23.95 -5.30
CA THR A 56 27.05 -25.00 -5.78
C THR A 56 25.62 -24.50 -5.89
N ILE A 57 25.17 -23.68 -4.93
CA ILE A 57 23.85 -23.02 -4.99
C ILE A 57 23.76 -22.11 -6.24
N SER A 58 24.81 -21.35 -6.54
CA SER A 58 24.88 -20.49 -7.73
C SER A 58 24.72 -21.29 -9.02
N SER A 59 25.41 -22.43 -9.14
CA SER A 59 25.27 -23.33 -10.30
C SER A 59 23.89 -23.97 -10.40
N ILE A 60 23.27 -24.35 -9.27
CA ILE A 60 21.95 -24.99 -9.24
C ILE A 60 20.83 -24.01 -9.60
N LEU A 61 20.85 -22.82 -9.02
CA LEU A 61 19.80 -21.81 -9.20
C LEU A 61 20.05 -20.87 -10.38
N GLY A 62 21.22 -20.95 -11.04
CA GLY A 62 21.57 -20.10 -12.17
C GLY A 62 21.61 -18.62 -11.82
N CYS A 63 22.09 -18.26 -10.63
CA CYS A 63 22.09 -16.88 -10.14
C CYS A 63 23.47 -16.42 -9.66
N ASP A 64 23.68 -15.11 -9.68
CA ASP A 64 24.94 -14.50 -9.24
C ASP A 64 25.16 -14.69 -7.73
N ILE A 65 26.41 -14.95 -7.34
CA ILE A 65 26.82 -15.16 -5.94
C ILE A 65 26.43 -13.97 -5.05
N LYS A 66 26.46 -12.73 -5.55
CA LYS A 66 26.04 -11.54 -4.78
C LYS A 66 24.57 -11.59 -4.42
N THR A 67 23.73 -12.16 -5.29
CA THR A 67 22.29 -12.34 -5.01
C THR A 67 22.10 -13.32 -3.86
N ILE A 68 22.83 -14.44 -3.88
CA ILE A 68 22.81 -15.44 -2.81
C ILE A 68 23.25 -14.81 -1.48
N LEU A 69 24.38 -14.10 -1.46
CA LEU A 69 24.90 -13.46 -0.25
C LEU A 69 23.95 -12.40 0.31
N LYS A 70 23.34 -11.59 -0.55
CA LYS A 70 22.33 -10.59 -0.16
C LYS A 70 21.15 -11.26 0.56
N TRP A 71 20.65 -12.36 0.01
CA TRP A 71 19.52 -13.08 0.59
C TRP A 71 19.90 -13.86 1.84
N LYS A 72 21.07 -14.49 1.88
CA LYS A 72 21.62 -15.11 3.08
C LYS A 72 21.65 -14.10 4.23
N LYS A 73 22.19 -12.90 4.01
CA LYS A 73 22.22 -11.84 5.04
C LYS A 73 20.83 -11.45 5.53
N ARG A 74 19.82 -11.43 4.65
CA ARG A 74 18.43 -11.15 5.02
C ARG A 74 17.82 -12.27 5.87
N PHE A 75 18.08 -13.53 5.51
CA PHE A 75 17.61 -14.68 6.27
C PHE A 75 18.30 -14.79 7.63
N ASP A 76 19.62 -14.53 7.69
CA ASP A 76 20.37 -14.46 8.95
C ASP A 76 19.82 -13.35 9.88
N ALA A 77 19.29 -12.26 9.30
CA ALA A 77 18.63 -11.18 10.02
C ALA A 77 17.15 -11.48 10.39
N GLY A 78 16.65 -12.68 10.12
CA GLY A 78 15.27 -13.09 10.41
C GLY A 78 14.22 -12.43 9.51
N GLU A 79 14.61 -11.88 8.35
CA GLU A 79 13.63 -11.31 7.43
C GLU A 79 12.81 -12.39 6.70
N SER A 80 11.54 -12.07 6.43
CA SER A 80 10.66 -12.91 5.61
C SER A 80 11.16 -13.06 4.16
N ILE A 81 10.74 -14.16 3.53
CA ILE A 81 10.92 -14.48 2.12
C ILE A 81 10.20 -13.45 1.22
N LEU A 82 9.12 -12.88 1.74
CA LEU A 82 8.34 -11.86 1.07
C LEU A 82 9.07 -10.52 1.09
N ASP A 83 8.88 -9.74 0.03
CA ASP A 83 9.37 -8.37 0.04
C ASP A 83 8.55 -7.52 1.00
N LYS A 84 9.26 -6.68 1.76
CA LYS A 84 8.62 -5.62 2.54
C LYS A 84 7.86 -4.70 1.56
N PRO A 85 6.70 -4.16 1.96
CA PRO A 85 6.05 -3.11 1.19
C PRO A 85 7.08 -2.03 0.85
N ARG A 86 7.09 -1.58 -0.41
CA ARG A 86 7.98 -0.50 -0.81
C ARG A 86 7.69 0.70 0.09
N SER A 87 8.74 1.37 0.58
CA SER A 87 8.63 2.57 1.42
C SER A 87 7.83 3.71 0.76
N GLY A 88 7.65 3.65 -0.57
CA GLY A 88 6.90 4.63 -1.33
C GLY A 88 7.65 5.95 -1.45
N ARG A 89 7.02 6.94 -2.08
CA ARG A 89 7.56 8.29 -2.14
C ARG A 89 7.42 8.94 -0.77
N SER A 90 8.54 9.42 -0.22
CA SER A 90 8.53 10.15 1.05
C SER A 90 7.56 11.34 0.99
N LEU A 91 6.85 11.58 2.10
CA LEU A 91 5.84 12.63 2.20
C LEU A 91 6.55 13.99 2.23
N ILE A 92 6.30 14.85 1.22
CA ILE A 92 6.87 16.22 1.14
C ILE A 92 6.15 17.18 2.11
N LYS A 93 5.12 16.73 2.83
CA LYS A 93 4.27 17.61 3.64
C LYS A 93 4.86 17.78 5.04
N PRO A 94 4.80 18.99 5.61
CA PRO A 94 5.13 19.21 7.01
C PRO A 94 4.33 18.26 7.92
N PRO A 95 4.92 17.83 9.05
CA PRO A 95 4.18 17.07 10.04
C PRO A 95 2.99 17.91 10.54
N GLY A 96 1.83 17.27 10.73
CA GLY A 96 0.63 17.95 11.22
C GLY A 96 -0.22 18.66 10.16
N THR A 97 0.20 18.71 8.89
CA THR A 97 -0.60 19.36 7.83
C THR A 97 -1.99 18.75 7.67
N ASN A 98 -2.12 17.42 7.78
CA ASN A 98 -3.42 16.77 7.70
C ASN A 98 -4.30 17.16 8.88
N GLN A 99 -3.78 17.13 10.10
CA GLN A 99 -4.50 17.49 11.32
C GLN A 99 -4.98 18.95 11.28
N ARG A 100 -4.15 19.87 10.79
CA ARG A 100 -4.53 21.28 10.58
C ARG A 100 -5.67 21.41 9.58
N LEU A 101 -5.57 20.75 8.42
CA LEU A 101 -6.63 20.76 7.40
C LEU A 101 -7.96 20.19 7.95
N LEU A 102 -7.89 19.09 8.71
CA LEU A 102 -9.08 18.48 9.32
C LEU A 102 -9.68 19.41 10.38
N GLY A 103 -8.85 19.94 11.28
CA GLY A 103 -9.28 20.88 12.32
C GLY A 103 -9.93 22.13 11.75
N PHE A 104 -9.37 22.68 10.67
CA PHE A 104 -9.95 23.79 9.91
C PHE A 104 -11.38 23.47 9.47
N TYR A 105 -11.62 22.33 8.80
CA TYR A 105 -12.96 21.97 8.30
C TYR A 105 -13.95 21.45 9.35
N CYS A 106 -13.51 21.16 10.58
CA CYS A 106 -14.39 20.80 11.68
C CYS A 106 -14.95 22.02 12.43
N GLN A 107 -14.61 23.23 12.01
CA GLN A 107 -15.18 24.48 12.53
C GLN A 107 -16.58 24.73 11.92
N HIS A 108 -17.39 25.54 12.59
CA HIS A 108 -18.76 25.85 12.16
C HIS A 108 -18.82 26.52 10.78
N GLU A 109 -17.87 27.43 10.50
CA GLU A 109 -17.77 28.17 9.24
C GLU A 109 -16.32 28.25 8.76
N PRO A 110 -15.79 27.16 8.18
CA PRO A 110 -14.38 27.11 7.79
C PRO A 110 -14.05 28.06 6.64
N LEU A 111 -15.04 28.44 5.83
CA LEU A 111 -14.88 29.35 4.69
C LEU A 111 -15.82 30.54 4.88
N PRO A 112 -15.35 31.63 5.52
CA PRO A 112 -16.19 32.78 5.82
C PRO A 112 -16.75 33.39 4.53
N GLY A 113 -18.04 33.74 4.54
CA GLY A 113 -18.73 34.30 3.38
C GLY A 113 -19.21 33.28 2.33
N TYR A 114 -18.97 31.98 2.52
CA TYR A 114 -19.46 30.94 1.61
C TYR A 114 -20.57 30.09 2.26
N SER A 115 -21.81 30.25 1.81
CA SER A 115 -22.94 29.38 2.21
C SER A 115 -22.84 27.98 1.60
N ARG A 116 -22.29 27.88 0.38
CA ARG A 116 -21.92 26.64 -0.31
C ARG A 116 -20.57 26.86 -0.94
N TRP A 117 -19.69 25.87 -0.85
CA TRP A 117 -18.35 25.95 -1.41
C TRP A 117 -17.93 24.61 -2.02
N THR A 118 -16.98 24.67 -2.95
CA THR A 118 -16.39 23.50 -3.60
C THR A 118 -14.93 23.34 -3.20
N ILE A 119 -14.34 22.17 -3.44
CA ILE A 119 -12.91 21.94 -3.16
C ILE A 119 -12.00 22.92 -3.93
N ARG A 120 -12.48 23.48 -5.06
CA ARG A 120 -11.74 24.53 -5.79
C ARG A 120 -11.75 25.86 -5.03
N ASP A 121 -12.86 26.22 -4.40
CA ASP A 121 -12.99 27.45 -3.62
C ASP A 121 -12.12 27.36 -2.36
N ALA A 122 -12.13 26.19 -1.72
CA ALA A 122 -11.23 25.85 -0.63
C ALA A 122 -9.74 25.98 -1.01
N GLU A 123 -9.33 25.44 -2.16
CA GLU A 123 -7.95 25.58 -2.64
C GLU A 123 -7.56 27.04 -2.83
N LYS A 124 -8.44 27.85 -3.44
CA LYS A 124 -8.19 29.29 -3.62
C LYS A 124 -8.03 30.01 -2.28
N TYR A 125 -8.94 29.76 -1.34
CA TYR A 125 -8.90 30.37 -0.01
C TYR A 125 -7.64 29.99 0.77
N LEU A 126 -7.29 28.70 0.82
CA LEU A 126 -6.10 28.23 1.54
C LEU A 126 -4.80 28.69 0.88
N LYS A 127 -4.84 29.01 -0.42
CA LYS A 127 -3.70 29.62 -1.11
C LYS A 127 -3.51 31.08 -0.75
N SER A 128 -4.60 31.82 -0.47
CA SER A 128 -4.52 33.22 -0.02
C SER A 128 -4.28 33.37 1.49
N HIS A 129 -4.57 32.32 2.27
CA HIS A 129 -4.43 32.29 3.74
C HIS A 129 -3.46 31.17 4.19
N PRO A 130 -2.15 31.30 3.91
CA PRO A 130 -1.17 30.26 4.24
C PRO A 130 -1.01 30.00 5.76
N GLU A 131 -1.42 30.93 6.62
CA GLU A 131 -1.35 30.88 8.08
C GLU A 131 -2.16 29.72 8.69
N GLU A 132 -3.28 29.35 8.07
CA GLU A 132 -4.20 28.31 8.56
C GLU A 132 -3.51 26.94 8.64
N ILE A 133 -2.86 26.55 7.54
CA ILE A 133 -2.34 25.18 7.34
C ILE A 133 -0.81 25.15 7.36
N LYS A 134 -0.15 26.31 7.25
CA LYS A 134 1.31 26.46 7.12
C LYS A 134 1.91 25.74 5.91
N CYS A 135 1.08 25.42 4.92
CA CYS A 135 1.46 24.71 3.71
C CYS A 135 0.42 24.94 2.61
N THR A 136 0.87 25.05 1.37
CA THR A 136 -0.01 25.11 0.21
C THR A 136 -0.44 23.70 -0.20
N LEU A 137 -1.75 23.50 -0.37
CA LEU A 137 -2.32 22.22 -0.77
C LEU A 137 -3.06 22.37 -2.08
N SER A 138 -2.79 21.47 -3.02
CA SER A 138 -3.58 21.38 -4.25
C SER A 138 -4.98 20.81 -3.97
N ARG A 139 -5.94 21.12 -4.85
CA ARG A 139 -7.31 20.56 -4.85
C ARG A 139 -7.31 19.05 -4.66
N SER A 140 -6.45 18.34 -5.40
CA SER A 140 -6.33 16.88 -5.35
C SER A 140 -5.85 16.40 -3.98
N SER A 141 -4.94 17.15 -3.35
CA SER A 141 -4.45 16.85 -2.00
C SER A 141 -5.53 17.06 -0.96
N ILE A 142 -6.25 18.18 -1.01
CA ILE A 142 -7.37 18.48 -0.10
C ILE A 142 -8.43 17.39 -0.23
N HIS A 143 -8.87 17.08 -1.45
CA HIS A 143 -9.85 16.04 -1.71
C HIS A 143 -9.41 14.66 -1.17
N ARG A 144 -8.15 14.28 -1.43
CA ARG A 144 -7.61 12.98 -0.98
C ARG A 144 -7.56 12.89 0.55
N ILE A 145 -7.14 13.95 1.24
CA ILE A 145 -7.10 13.96 2.72
C ILE A 145 -8.52 13.90 3.28
N LEU A 146 -9.44 14.73 2.81
CA LEU A 146 -10.83 14.69 3.28
C LEU A 146 -11.46 13.31 3.04
N LYS A 147 -11.21 12.71 1.87
CA LYS A 147 -11.69 11.37 1.53
C LYS A 147 -11.07 10.28 2.42
N SER A 148 -9.78 10.35 2.73
CA SER A 148 -9.12 9.34 3.60
C SER A 148 -9.65 9.36 5.03
N HIS A 149 -10.19 10.51 5.47
CA HIS A 149 -10.83 10.67 6.79
C HIS A 149 -12.36 10.62 6.72
N ALA A 150 -12.95 10.19 5.60
CA ALA A 150 -14.40 10.13 5.37
C ALA A 150 -15.17 11.46 5.56
N LEU A 151 -14.47 12.61 5.53
CA LEU A 151 -15.07 13.93 5.67
C LEU A 151 -15.59 14.48 4.33
N LYS A 152 -16.78 15.09 4.37
CA LYS A 152 -17.43 15.73 3.21
C LYS A 152 -18.01 17.10 3.57
N PRO A 153 -17.21 18.06 4.07
CA PRO A 153 -17.69 19.34 4.61
C PRO A 153 -18.34 20.26 3.55
N HIS A 154 -17.99 20.06 2.26
CA HIS A 154 -18.61 20.74 1.12
C HIS A 154 -19.99 20.15 0.73
N ARG A 155 -20.46 19.09 1.40
CA ARG A 155 -21.76 18.47 1.14
C ARG A 155 -22.69 18.72 2.32
N VAL A 156 -23.66 19.60 2.10
CA VAL A 156 -24.77 19.77 3.03
C VAL A 156 -25.76 18.63 2.79
N LYS A 157 -25.97 17.78 3.81
CA LYS A 157 -27.15 16.92 3.86
C LYS A 157 -28.25 17.72 4.52
N TYR A 158 -29.30 18.01 3.77
CA TYR A 158 -30.53 18.58 4.32
C TYR A 158 -31.63 17.53 4.21
N PHE A 159 -32.55 17.56 5.17
CA PHE A 159 -33.80 16.84 5.09
C PHE A 159 -34.81 17.76 4.41
N LEU A 160 -35.32 17.34 3.24
CA LEU A 160 -36.43 18.03 2.61
C LEU A 160 -37.72 17.39 3.12
N GLN A 161 -38.44 18.09 4.00
CA GLN A 161 -39.80 17.70 4.34
C GLN A 161 -40.72 18.15 3.21
N ILE A 162 -41.28 17.19 2.47
CA ILE A 162 -42.28 17.48 1.44
C ILE A 162 -43.61 17.72 2.15
N CYS A 163 -43.97 19.00 2.31
CA CYS A 163 -45.24 19.41 2.92
C CYS A 163 -46.34 19.71 1.89
N ASP A 164 -45.98 19.80 0.61
CA ASP A 164 -46.91 20.11 -0.49
C ASP A 164 -47.46 18.80 -1.09
N PRO A 165 -48.78 18.53 -0.95
CA PRO A 165 -49.41 17.34 -1.54
C PRO A 165 -49.26 17.26 -3.06
N ASP A 166 -49.16 18.40 -3.75
CA ASP A 166 -49.06 18.51 -5.20
C ASP A 166 -47.61 18.65 -5.69
N PHE A 167 -46.62 18.41 -4.83
CA PHE A 167 -45.20 18.55 -5.15
C PHE A 167 -44.79 17.74 -6.39
N PHE A 168 -45.18 16.45 -6.46
CA PHE A 168 -44.82 15.56 -7.56
C PHE A 168 -45.61 15.84 -8.86
N PRO A 169 -46.92 16.09 -8.84
CA PRO A 169 -47.68 16.52 -10.02
C PRO A 169 -47.09 17.75 -10.72
N LYS A 170 -46.72 18.79 -9.96
CA LYS A 170 -46.10 20.02 -10.52
C LYS A 170 -44.77 19.74 -11.20
N TRP A 171 -44.01 18.77 -10.68
CA TRP A 171 -42.68 18.45 -11.19
C TRP A 171 -42.68 17.66 -12.51
N LYS A 172 -43.73 16.86 -12.77
CA LYS A 172 -43.85 16.06 -14.01
C LYS A 172 -44.18 16.85 -15.28
N ASN A 173 -44.66 18.09 -15.14
CA ASN A 173 -45.15 18.91 -16.25
C ASN A 173 -44.12 19.96 -16.75
N ASN A 174 -42.85 19.85 -16.32
CA ASN A 174 -41.70 20.63 -16.80
C ASN A 174 -40.72 19.72 -17.55
#